data_AF-A0A9E5QC54-F1
#
_entry.id   AF-A0A9E5QC54-F1
#
_cell.length_a   1.000
_cell.length_b   1.000
_cell.length_c   1.000
_cell.angle_alpha   90.00
_cell.angle_beta   90.00
_cell.angle_gamma   90.00
#
_symmetry.space_group_name_H-M   'P 1'
#
loop_
_entity.id
_entity.type
_entity.pdbx_description
1 polymer ?
#
loop_
_entity_poly.entity_id
_entity_poly.type
_entity_poly.pdbx_seq_one_letter_code
_entity_poly.pdbx_strand_id
1 'polypeptide(L)'
;KVYEEIFRGRVSQAIDHFTVPKGEFTIVIEGVDHGTTARLTDEVKKELHDMRRLTIPAKEAIDRMAGKTSLSRRELYKLWLMPE
;
A
#
# COMPACT_ATOMS: atom_id res chain seq x y z
N LYS A 1 -7.77 32.00 23.76
CA LYS A 1 -7.17 30.76 23.22
C LYS A 1 -6.80 31.06 21.78
N VAL A 2 -5.54 31.40 21.52
CA VAL A 2 -5.20 32.48 20.56
C VAL A 2 -4.50 32.00 19.28
N TYR A 3 -4.01 30.77 19.15
CA TYR A 3 -3.40 30.33 17.87
C TYR A 3 -3.62 28.84 17.66
N GLU A 4 -4.58 28.48 16.81
CA GLU A 4 -4.68 27.17 16.17
C GLU A 4 -4.31 27.38 14.69
N GLU A 5 -3.26 26.70 14.22
CA GLU A 5 -2.78 26.77 12.84
C GLU A 5 -2.90 25.41 12.18
N ILE A 6 -3.58 25.35 11.04
CA ILE A 6 -3.79 24.12 10.27
C ILE A 6 -2.97 24.20 8.99
N PHE A 7 -2.01 23.29 8.84
CA PHE A 7 -1.21 23.14 7.63
C PHE A 7 -1.60 21.86 6.87
N ARG A 8 -1.72 21.96 5.55
CA ARG A 8 -1.95 20.82 4.65
C ARG A 8 -0.88 20.79 3.58
N GLY A 9 -0.18 19.67 3.47
CA GLY A 9 0.90 19.50 2.52
C GLY A 9 1.75 18.29 2.84
N ARG A 10 2.92 18.18 2.19
CA ARG A 10 3.90 17.15 2.51
C ARG A 10 4.54 17.44 3.86
N VAL A 11 4.97 16.37 4.55
CA VAL A 11 5.73 16.48 5.81
C VAL A 11 6.96 17.38 5.65
N SER A 12 7.65 17.31 4.52
CA SER A 12 8.80 18.18 4.23
C SER A 12 8.44 19.67 4.22
N GLN A 13 7.29 20.03 3.64
CA GLN A 13 6.84 21.42 3.61
C GLN A 13 6.41 21.90 5.00
N ALA A 14 5.86 21.01 5.84
CA ALA A 14 5.52 21.34 7.21
C ALA A 14 6.78 21.66 8.04
N ILE A 15 7.87 20.92 7.83
CA ILE A 15 9.15 21.16 8.50
C ILE A 15 9.69 22.55 8.16
N ASP A 16 9.61 22.95 6.89
CA ASP A 16 10.06 24.28 6.45
C ASP A 16 9.16 25.41 6.95
N HIS A 17 7.86 25.13 7.14
CA HIS A 17 6.86 26.13 7.56
C HIS A 17 6.87 26.37 9.08
N PHE A 18 7.00 25.31 9.89
CA PHE A 18 7.01 25.39 11.35
C PHE A 18 8.43 25.44 11.93
N THR A 19 9.19 26.50 11.60
CA THR A 19 10.59 26.64 12.03
C THR A 19 10.76 26.93 13.54
N VAL A 20 9.74 27.49 14.19
CA VAL A 20 9.73 27.76 15.64
C VAL A 20 8.48 27.14 16.27
N PRO A 21 8.49 25.83 16.58
CA PRO A 21 7.34 25.17 17.17
C PRO A 21 7.09 25.70 18.59
N LYS A 22 5.86 26.14 18.87
CA LYS A 22 5.40 26.52 20.21
C LYS A 22 4.11 25.79 20.53
N GLY A 23 4.12 24.97 21.58
CA GLY A 23 2.95 24.20 22.02
C GLY A 23 2.91 22.77 21.48
N GLU A 24 1.72 22.19 21.44
CA GLU A 24 1.46 20.81 20.99
C GLU A 24 1.12 20.76 19.50
N PHE A 25 1.59 19.72 18.81
CA PHE A 25 1.33 19.48 17.39
C PHE A 25 0.48 18.23 17.21
N THR A 26 -0.57 18.35 16.39
CA THR A 26 -1.33 17.20 15.89
C THR A 26 -1.05 17.04 14.41
N ILE A 27 -0.46 15.91 14.03
CA ILE A 27 -0.18 15.57 12.63
C ILE A 27 -1.16 14.49 12.19
N VAL A 28 -1.91 14.77 11.13
CA VAL A 28 -2.77 13.78 10.46
C VAL A 28 -2.08 13.38 9.16
N ILE A 29 -1.71 12.11 9.06
CA ILE A 29 -1.05 11.55 7.88
C ILE A 29 -2.09 10.79 7.08
N GLU A 30 -2.22 11.13 5.80
CA GLU A 30 -3.05 10.35 4.86
C GLU A 30 -2.46 8.95 4.69
N GLY A 31 -3.31 7.92 4.76
CA GLY A 31 -2.91 6.54 4.48
C GLY A 31 -2.41 6.41 3.03
N VAL A 32 -1.53 5.45 2.77
CA VAL A 32 -0.93 5.24 1.44
C VAL A 32 -2.02 5.17 0.35
N ASP A 33 -1.86 6.03 -0.65
CA ASP A 33 -2.72 6.11 -1.82
C ASP A 33 -2.75 4.76 -2.55
N HIS A 34 -3.96 4.29 -2.82
CA HIS A 34 -4.21 2.95 -3.34
C HIS A 34 -3.72 2.78 -4.80
N GLY A 35 -3.27 3.84 -5.46
CA GLY A 35 -2.77 3.82 -6.84
C GLY A 35 -1.51 2.98 -7.06
N THR A 36 -0.55 3.00 -6.13
CA THR A 36 0.68 2.17 -6.23
C THR A 36 0.40 0.72 -5.86
N THR A 37 -0.44 0.48 -4.84
CA THR A 37 -0.92 -0.86 -4.49
C THR A 37 -1.79 -1.47 -5.58
N ALA A 38 -2.57 -0.66 -6.31
CA ALA A 38 -3.40 -1.14 -7.42
C ALA A 38 -2.52 -1.67 -8.57
N ARG A 39 -1.48 -0.92 -8.98
CA ARG A 39 -0.52 -1.39 -10.00
C ARG A 39 0.19 -2.67 -9.58
N LEU A 40 0.66 -2.74 -8.33
CA LEU A 40 1.26 -3.96 -7.77
C LEU A 40 0.24 -5.11 -7.79
N THR A 41 -1.02 -4.85 -7.49
CA THR A 41 -2.08 -5.86 -7.49
C THR A 41 -2.37 -6.39 -8.90
N ASP A 42 -2.34 -5.54 -9.93
CA ASP A 42 -2.58 -5.95 -11.31
C ASP A 42 -1.43 -6.79 -11.88
N GLU A 43 -0.18 -6.44 -11.59
CA GLU A 43 0.99 -7.24 -11.94
C GLU A 43 0.95 -8.61 -11.25
N VAL A 44 0.59 -8.64 -9.96
CA VAL A 44 0.43 -9.88 -9.19
C VAL A 44 -0.69 -10.76 -9.74
N LYS A 45 -1.84 -10.17 -10.12
CA LYS A 45 -2.94 -10.92 -10.75
C LYS A 45 -2.48 -11.59 -12.04
N LYS A 46 -1.75 -10.86 -12.89
CA LYS A 46 -1.22 -11.39 -14.16
C LYS A 46 -0.28 -12.57 -13.92
N GLU A 47 0.66 -12.44 -13.00
CA GLU A 47 1.62 -13.50 -12.70
C GLU A 47 0.94 -14.74 -12.08
N LEU A 48 -0.04 -14.55 -11.18
CA LEU A 48 -0.86 -15.65 -10.65
C LEU A 48 -1.70 -16.32 -11.75
N HIS A 49 -2.19 -15.57 -12.74
CA HIS A 49 -2.92 -16.13 -13.87
C HIS A 49 -2.01 -16.97 -14.79
N ASP A 50 -0.81 -16.48 -15.10
CA ASP A 50 0.18 -17.25 -15.86
C ASP A 50 0.54 -18.56 -15.14
N MET A 51 0.70 -18.53 -13.82
CA MET A 51 0.91 -19.74 -13.00
C MET A 51 -0.27 -20.72 -13.06
N ARG A 52 -1.52 -20.23 -13.08
CA ARG A 52 -2.72 -21.07 -13.30
C ARG A 52 -2.66 -21.80 -14.64
N ARG A 53 -2.29 -21.08 -15.71
CA ARG A 53 -2.14 -21.67 -17.06
C ARG A 53 -1.03 -22.71 -17.14
N LEU A 54 0.01 -22.55 -16.31
CA LEU A 54 1.09 -23.52 -16.14
C LEU A 54 0.73 -24.69 -15.20
N THR A 55 -0.55 -24.85 -14.81
CA THR A 55 -1.03 -25.90 -13.90
C THR A 55 -0.33 -25.96 -12.54
N ILE A 56 0.26 -24.83 -12.10
CA ILE A 56 0.93 -24.74 -10.80
C ILE A 56 -0.14 -24.79 -9.68
N PRO A 57 0.06 -25.59 -8.62
CA PRO A 57 -0.85 -25.63 -7.49
C PRO A 57 -0.97 -24.27 -6.79
N ALA A 58 -2.18 -23.91 -6.36
CA ALA A 58 -2.47 -22.65 -5.68
C ALA A 58 -1.50 -22.36 -4.51
N LYS A 59 -1.21 -23.37 -3.70
CA LYS A 59 -0.30 -23.28 -2.55
C LYS A 59 1.11 -22.85 -2.98
N GLU A 60 1.63 -23.47 -4.04
CA GLU A 60 2.98 -23.16 -4.55
C GLU A 60 3.03 -21.76 -5.18
N ALA A 61 2.00 -21.38 -5.94
CA ALA A 61 1.89 -20.04 -6.51
C ALA A 61 1.86 -18.96 -5.42
N ILE A 62 1.07 -19.17 -4.35
CA ILE A 62 0.98 -18.24 -3.23
C ILE A 62 2.30 -18.15 -2.47
N ASP A 63 2.97 -19.27 -2.20
CA ASP A 63 4.26 -19.25 -1.50
C ASP A 63 5.35 -18.54 -2.32
N ARG A 64 5.36 -18.72 -3.65
CA ARG A 64 6.26 -17.95 -4.55
C ARG A 64 5.94 -16.47 -4.56
N MET A 65 4.67 -16.09 -4.63
CA MET A 65 4.25 -14.68 -4.68
C MET A 65 4.39 -13.98 -3.33
N ALA A 66 4.24 -14.69 -2.21
CA ALA A 66 4.44 -14.14 -0.88
C ALA A 66 5.90 -13.70 -0.64
N GLY A 67 6.87 -14.32 -1.32
CA GLY A 67 8.28 -13.92 -1.28
C GLY A 67 8.64 -12.76 -2.22
N LYS A 68 7.83 -12.51 -3.24
CA LYS A 68 8.07 -11.48 -4.27
C LYS A 68 7.26 -10.20 -4.06
N THR A 69 6.20 -10.25 -3.25
CA THR A 69 5.23 -9.17 -3.11
C THR A 69 5.10 -8.75 -1.65
N SER A 70 4.62 -7.54 -1.41
CA SER A 70 4.27 -7.07 -0.07
C SER A 70 2.86 -7.49 0.38
N LEU A 71 2.19 -8.37 -0.38
CA LEU A 71 0.83 -8.82 -0.10
C LEU A 71 0.84 -9.99 0.89
N SER A 72 -0.17 -10.02 1.76
CA SER A 72 -0.37 -11.16 2.65
C SER A 72 -0.80 -12.41 1.86
N ARG A 73 -0.47 -13.61 2.38
CA ARG A 73 -0.96 -14.88 1.80
C ARG A 73 -2.48 -14.89 1.62
N ARG A 74 -3.22 -14.21 2.50
CA ARG A 74 -4.69 -14.11 2.43
C ARG A 74 -5.15 -13.29 1.22
N GLU A 75 -4.47 -12.20 0.91
CA GLU A 75 -4.76 -11.38 -0.27
C GLU A 75 -4.41 -12.12 -1.56
N LEU A 76 -3.26 -12.79 -1.60
CA LEU A 76 -2.85 -13.65 -2.72
C LEU A 76 -3.86 -14.77 -2.98
N TYR A 77 -4.37 -15.42 -1.92
CA TYR A 77 -5.41 -16.46 -2.04
C TYR A 77 -6.72 -15.91 -2.60
N LYS A 78 -7.12 -14.69 -2.18
CA LYS A 78 -8.30 -14.02 -2.75
C LYS A 78 -8.12 -13.73 -4.23
N LEU A 79 -6.98 -13.18 -4.63
CA LEU A 79 -6.68 -12.90 -6.04
C LEU A 79 -6.65 -14.18 -6.89
N TRP A 80 -6.16 -15.28 -6.32
CA TRP A 80 -6.17 -16.60 -6.98
C TRP A 80 -7.57 -17.18 -7.17
N LEU A 81 -8.53 -16.88 -6.28
CA LEU A 81 -9.90 -17.36 -6.42
C LEU A 81 -10.79 -16.46 -7.28
N MET A 82 -10.36 -15.22 -7.54
CA MET A 82 -11.10 -14.35 -8.44
C MET A 82 -11.05 -14.92 -9.87
N PRO A 83 -12.22 -15.05 -10.53
CA PRO A 83 -12.27 -15.28 -11.97
C PRO A 83 -11.74 -14.05 -12.71
N GLU A 84 -11.29 -14.24 -13.95
CA GLU A 84 -10.88 -13.13 -14.83
C GLU A 84 -12.03 -12.18 -15.14
#